data_AF-A0A536N949-F1
#
_entry.id   AF-A0A536N949-F1
#
_cell.length_a   1.000
_cell.length_b   1.000
_cell.length_c   1.000
_cell.angle_alpha   90.00
_cell.angle_beta   90.00
_cell.angle_gamma   90.00
#
_symmetry.space_group_name_H-M   'P 1'
#
loop_
_entity.id
_entity.type
_entity.pdbx_description
1 polymer ?
#
loop_
_entity_poly.entity_id
_entity_poly.type
_entity_poly.pdbx_seq_one_letter_code
_entity_poly.pdbx_strand_id
1 'polypeptide(L)' 'MNPRGRDVINPVDIGALHRRLAAARRRLAQAAPQSPEWDAAQASMDDLGGGIGRLLAADPEIQEPAPVA' A
#
# COMPACT_ATOMS: atom_id res chain seq x y z
N MET A 1 -2.92 23.86 -28.54
CA MET A 1 -3.66 23.44 -27.33
C MET A 1 -3.04 22.14 -26.86
N ASN A 2 -2.17 22.18 -25.85
CA ASN A 2 -1.38 21.03 -25.38
C ASN A 2 -2.01 20.46 -24.09
N PRO A 3 -2.33 19.15 -24.02
CA PRO A 3 -2.77 18.51 -22.79
C PRO A 3 -1.55 18.07 -21.97
N ARG A 4 -0.96 18.97 -21.18
CA ARG A 4 0.11 18.64 -20.24
C ARG A 4 -0.21 19.19 -18.86
N GLY A 5 -1.04 18.50 -18.09
CA GLY A 5 -1.28 18.95 -16.72
C GLY A 5 -2.28 18.17 -15.88
N ARG A 6 -2.58 16.90 -16.19
CA ARG A 6 -3.44 16.09 -15.32
C ARG A 6 -3.03 14.62 -15.29
N ASP A 7 -1.74 14.39 -15.18
CA ASP A 7 -1.21 13.22 -14.48
C ASP A 7 -0.70 13.75 -13.12
N VAL A 8 -0.57 12.88 -12.12
CA VAL A 8 -0.06 13.19 -10.77
C VAL A 8 -1.10 13.72 -9.78
N ILE A 9 -2.27 13.10 -9.72
CA ILE A 9 -2.73 12.59 -8.43
C ILE A 9 -3.00 11.12 -8.70
N ASN A 10 -2.08 10.25 -8.28
CA ASN A 10 -2.34 8.83 -8.24
C ASN A 10 -3.03 8.60 -6.89
N PRO A 11 -4.38 8.65 -6.80
CA PRO A 11 -5.02 8.08 -5.62
C PRO A 11 -4.52 6.64 -5.63
N VAL A 12 -3.79 6.26 -4.58
CA VAL A 12 -3.33 4.89 -4.43
C VAL A 12 -4.55 4.00 -4.68
N ASP A 13 -4.60 3.33 -5.83
CA ASP A 13 -5.74 2.50 -6.18
C ASP A 13 -5.76 1.37 -5.15
N ILE A 14 -6.65 1.49 -4.17
CA ILE A 14 -6.82 0.55 -3.08
C ILE A 14 -7.01 -0.87 -3.66
N GLY A 15 -7.65 -0.97 -4.82
CA GLY A 15 -7.77 -2.23 -5.57
C GLY A 15 -6.45 -2.76 -6.11
N ALA A 16 -5.58 -1.90 -6.66
CA ALA A 16 -4.23 -2.29 -7.07
C ALA A 16 -3.38 -2.73 -5.88
N LEU A 17 -3.54 -2.08 -4.74
CA LEU A 17 -2.80 -2.38 -3.52
C LEU A 17 -3.27 -3.71 -2.90
N HIS A 18 -4.58 -3.97 -2.88
CA HIS A 18 -5.14 -5.28 -2.53
C HIS A 18 -4.63 -6.41 -3.43
N ARG A 19 -4.55 -6.20 -4.76
CA ARG A 19 -3.99 -7.19 -5.69
C ARG A 19 -2.53 -7.49 -5.40
N ARG A 20 -1.72 -6.47 -5.10
CA ARG A 20 -0.30 -6.63 -4.75
C ARG A 20 -0.12 -7.38 -3.43
N LEU A 21 -0.93 -7.07 -2.42
CA LEU A 21 -0.90 -7.78 -1.13
C LEU A 21 -1.28 -9.26 -1.29
N ALA A 22 -2.33 -9.56 -2.07
CA ALA A 22 -2.73 -10.93 -2.36
C ALA A 22 -1.65 -11.72 -3.08
N ALA A 23 -0.97 -11.10 -4.05
CA ALA A 23 0.16 -11.71 -4.76
C ALA A 23 1.36 -11.98 -3.83
N ALA A 24 1.70 -11.03 -2.96
CA ALA A 24 2.78 -11.19 -1.97
C ALA A 24 2.47 -12.33 -0.99
N ARG A 25 1.24 -12.38 -0.44
CA ARG A 25 0.78 -13.48 0.44
C ARG A 25 0.84 -14.84 -0.26
N ARG A 26 0.45 -14.91 -1.54
CA ARG A 26 0.53 -16.15 -2.31
C ARG A 26 1.97 -16.61 -2.52
N ARG A 27 2.90 -15.68 -2.79
CA ARG A 27 4.33 -15.99 -2.90
C ARG A 27 4.89 -16.50 -1.58
N LEU A 28 4.57 -15.85 -0.46
CA LEU A 28 4.97 -16.31 0.88
C LEU A 28 4.45 -17.71 1.23
N ALA A 29 3.20 -18.01 0.86
CA ALA A 29 2.62 -19.34 1.09
C ALA A 29 3.27 -20.44 0.24
N GLN A 30 3.92 -20.08 -0.87
CA GLN A 30 4.61 -21.01 -1.78
C GLN A 30 6.12 -21.07 -1.54
N ALA A 31 6.71 -20.03 -0.96
CA ALA A 31 8.12 -19.99 -0.63
C ALA A 31 8.40 -20.83 0.62
N ALA A 32 9.51 -21.56 0.60
CA ALA A 32 10.00 -22.23 1.80
C ALA A 32 10.39 -21.16 2.83
N PRO A 33 10.03 -21.32 4.12
CA PRO A 33 10.46 -20.40 5.16
C PRO A 33 11.99 -20.23 5.14
N GLN A 34 12.48 -19.01 5.31
CA GLN A 34 13.91 -18.67 5.31
C GLN A 34 14.62 -18.86 3.96
N SER A 35 13.87 -18.97 2.86
CA SER A 35 14.45 -18.85 1.52
C SER A 35 14.56 -17.37 1.11
N PRO A 36 15.49 -17.02 0.20
CA PRO A 36 15.59 -15.67 -0.35
C PRO A 36 14.27 -15.16 -0.96
N GLU A 37 13.47 -16.05 -1.54
CA GLU A 37 12.15 -15.74 -2.08
C GLU A 37 11.13 -15.41 -0.99
N TRP A 38 11.25 -16.05 0.17
CA TRP A 38 10.42 -15.77 1.35
C TRP A 38 10.77 -14.39 1.91
N ASP A 39 12.06 -14.07 2.04
CA ASP A 39 12.52 -12.75 2.50
C ASP A 39 12.08 -11.63 1.55
N ALA A 40 12.20 -11.84 0.24
CA ALA A 40 11.75 -10.88 -0.77
C ALA A 40 10.23 -10.67 -0.75
N ALA A 41 9.46 -11.74 -0.53
CA ALA A 41 8.01 -11.66 -0.40
C ALA A 41 7.60 -10.95 0.91
N GLN A 42 8.35 -11.16 1.99
CA GLN A 42 8.12 -10.51 3.28
C GLN A 42 8.42 -9.01 3.22
N ALA A 43 9.58 -8.63 2.68
CA ALA A 43 9.92 -7.22 2.45
C ALA A 43 8.88 -6.49 1.57
N SER A 44 8.32 -7.20 0.58
CA SER A 44 7.23 -6.66 -0.25
C SER A 44 5.94 -6.44 0.55
N MET A 45 5.63 -7.27 1.55
CA MET A 45 4.46 -7.05 2.41
C MET A 45 4.67 -5.87 3.37
N ASP A 46 5.87 -5.72 3.91
CA ASP A 46 6.19 -4.63 4.83
C ASP A 46 6.13 -3.26 4.14
N ASP A 47 6.65 -3.16 2.92
CA ASP A 47 6.58 -1.92 2.12
C ASP A 47 5.12 -1.56 1.77
N LEU A 48 4.31 -2.55 1.41
CA LEU A 48 2.87 -2.35 1.15
C LEU A 48 2.13 -1.93 2.43
N GLY A 49 2.42 -2.56 3.58
CA GLY A 49 1.83 -2.21 4.87
C GLY A 49 2.20 -0.78 5.31
N GLY A 50 3.47 -0.42 5.16
CA GLY A 50 3.96 0.94 5.44
C GLY A 50 3.34 1.99 4.51
N GLY A 51 3.15 1.66 3.23
CA GLY A 51 2.48 2.51 2.25
C GLY A 51 1.00 2.76 2.59
N ILE A 52 0.26 1.72 2.96
CA ILE A 52 -1.13 1.84 3.43
C ILE A 52 -1.19 2.67 4.70
N GLY A 53 -0.35 2.36 5.70
CA GLY A 53 -0.35 3.07 6.98
C GLY A 53 -0.08 4.56 6.81
N ARG A 54 0.88 4.93 5.94
CA ARG A 54 1.14 6.33 5.61
C ARG A 54 -0.02 6.98 4.86
N LEU A 55 -0.67 6.27 3.94
CA LEU A 55 -1.83 6.78 3.22
C LEU A 55 -3.00 7.06 4.17
N LEU A 56 -3.31 6.12 5.07
CA LEU A 56 -4.35 6.28 6.09
C LEU A 56 -4.02 7.41 7.08
N ALA A 57 -2.75 7.55 7.48
CA ALA A 57 -2.32 8.62 8.37
C ALA A 57 -2.29 10.00 7.68
N ALA A 58 -2.08 10.02 6.36
CA ALA A 58 -2.08 11.23 5.55
C ALA A 58 -3.49 11.67 5.10
N ASP A 59 -4.52 10.86 5.36
CA ASP A 59 -5.91 11.20 5.09
C ASP A 59 -6.52 11.91 6.31
N PRO A 60 -6.70 13.25 6.27
CA PRO A 60 -7.22 14.01 7.40
C PRO A 60 -8.72 13.80 7.64
N GLU A 61 -9.47 13.15 6.73
CA GLU A 61 -10.90 12.86 6.96
C GLU A 61 -11.14 11.66 7.90
N ILE A 62 -10.11 10.86 8.22
CA ILE A 62 -10.20 9.74 9.18
C ILE A 62 -9.82 10.16 10.60
N GLN A 63 -9.24 11.35 10.78
CA GLN A 63 -9.11 11.94 12.11
C GLN A 63 -10.43 12.63 12.45
N GLU A 64 -11.25 11.99 13.28
CA GLU A 64 -12.44 12.62 13.86
C GLU A 64 -12.09 14.04 14.30
N PRO A 65 -12.91 15.06 13.96
CA PRO A 65 -12.66 16.40 14.44
C PRO A 65 -12.63 16.34 15.97
N ALA A 66 -11.48 16.70 16.55
CA ALA A 66 -11.33 16.80 17.99
C ALA A 66 -12.56 17.57 18.54
N PRO A 67 -13.26 17.04 19.56
CA PRO A 67 -14.40 17.74 20.12
C PRO A 67 -13.88 19.06 20.70
N VAL A 68 -14.17 20.15 19.99
CA VAL A 68 -13.99 21.50 20.51
C VAL A 68 -15.02 21.68 21.62
N ALA A 69 -14.49 21.89 22.82
CA ALA A 69 -15.19 22.08 24.08
C ALA A 69 -16.07 23.34 24.10
#